data_AF-A0A1G5WY16-F1
#
_entry.id   AF-A0A1G5WY16-F1
#
_cell.length_a   1.000
_cell.length_b   1.000
_cell.length_c   1.000
_cell.angle_alpha   90.00
_cell.angle_beta   90.00
_cell.angle_gamma   90.00
#
_symmetry.space_group_name_H-M   'P 1'
#
loop_
_entity.id
_entity.type
_entity.pdbx_description
1 polymer ?
#
loop_
_entity_poly.entity_id
_entity_poly.type
_entity_poly.pdbx_seq_one_letter_code
_entity_poly.pdbx_strand_id
1 'polypeptide(L)'
;MSKNFSYLDEMIHGGEEEIVLECDIILDNTEEMKYLEGIDLDVDDIVIDGNGFSIDARGRTRIFLCSGENLTIRNIVFKNGFARESGGAIMLEGGEVVLEEARFSFNSCGEDGGAIHNDEGSLTVRKCEFSDNNAGDFGGAINNWGDLAIIGSVFKENKANYGGVLFNAGDLNVKESVFSLNNANRGAVIYNEDGDLTICESSFNDNVASECGGAIINRNCDMSISKSIFNANRANDGGAVHTTGEVRVIESSFEDNVASSNGGAIFAGRADLAVKDCEFSGNAAGGNGGSLYAYDGEASVLKSLFKANKADFGGAFSNVKNVIDISDSEFIDNLANESGGAIYLEKSDCEASDLAFSENKPDDVFEK
;
A
#
# COMPACT_ATOMS: atom_id res chain seq x y z
N MET A 1 -8.31 -36.50 -6.39
CA MET A 1 -7.01 -36.77 -7.05
C MET A 1 -6.67 -35.51 -7.80
N SER A 2 -5.46 -34.97 -7.66
CA SER A 2 -5.09 -33.73 -8.37
C SER A 2 -4.91 -33.97 -9.87
N LYS A 3 -4.97 -32.90 -10.64
CA LYS A 3 -4.64 -32.85 -12.07
C LYS A 3 -3.41 -31.95 -12.28
N ASN A 4 -2.94 -31.86 -13.51
CA ASN A 4 -1.72 -31.14 -13.86
C ASN A 4 -2.02 -29.93 -14.76
N PHE A 5 -0.99 -29.18 -15.15
CA PHE A 5 -1.20 -27.94 -15.91
C PHE A 5 -1.75 -28.22 -17.30
N SER A 6 -1.32 -29.30 -17.96
CA SER A 6 -1.87 -29.68 -19.27
C SER A 6 -3.37 -29.95 -19.24
N TYR A 7 -3.88 -30.51 -18.14
CA TYR A 7 -5.32 -30.70 -17.99
C TYR A 7 -6.08 -29.37 -17.93
N LEU A 8 -5.57 -28.39 -17.16
CA LEU A 8 -6.23 -27.07 -17.05
C LEU A 8 -6.12 -26.29 -18.37
N ASP A 9 -4.97 -26.35 -19.02
CA ASP A 9 -4.72 -25.76 -20.34
C ASP A 9 -5.68 -26.31 -21.41
N GLU A 10 -5.92 -27.63 -21.42
CA GLU A 10 -6.92 -28.26 -22.30
C GLU A 10 -8.36 -27.79 -22.01
N MET A 11 -8.70 -27.49 -20.75
CA MET A 11 -10.01 -26.95 -20.39
C MET A 11 -10.17 -25.51 -20.90
N ILE A 12 -9.16 -24.65 -20.65
CA ILE A 12 -9.13 -23.24 -21.09
C ILE A 12 -9.34 -23.14 -22.60
N HIS A 13 -8.62 -23.94 -23.37
CA HIS A 13 -8.70 -23.93 -24.84
C HIS A 13 -9.78 -24.88 -25.40
N GLY A 14 -10.65 -25.41 -24.57
CA GLY A 14 -11.73 -26.34 -24.94
C GLY A 14 -12.97 -25.66 -25.54
N GLY A 15 -13.05 -24.32 -25.46
CA GLY A 15 -14.19 -23.52 -25.93
C GLY A 15 -15.34 -23.40 -24.93
N GLU A 16 -15.09 -23.66 -23.64
CA GLU A 16 -16.04 -23.40 -22.56
C GLU A 16 -15.93 -21.94 -22.10
N GLU A 17 -17.08 -21.31 -21.81
CA GLU A 17 -17.14 -19.94 -21.26
C GLU A 17 -16.98 -19.92 -19.73
N GLU A 18 -17.21 -21.05 -19.06
CA GLU A 18 -17.02 -21.21 -17.61
C GLU A 18 -16.35 -22.54 -17.29
N ILE A 19 -15.23 -22.46 -16.58
CA ILE A 19 -14.45 -23.60 -16.08
C ILE A 19 -14.64 -23.67 -14.57
N VAL A 20 -15.05 -24.84 -14.08
CA VAL A 20 -15.14 -25.10 -12.64
C VAL A 20 -14.14 -26.19 -12.27
N LEU A 21 -13.21 -25.90 -11.36
CA LEU A 21 -12.26 -26.90 -10.89
C LEU A 21 -12.94 -27.93 -10.00
N GLU A 22 -12.62 -29.21 -10.24
CA GLU A 22 -13.09 -30.34 -9.45
C GLU A 22 -12.01 -30.92 -8.51
N CYS A 23 -10.78 -30.40 -8.62
CA CYS A 23 -9.64 -30.82 -7.81
C CYS A 23 -8.49 -29.81 -7.89
N ASP A 24 -7.50 -29.95 -7.00
CA ASP A 24 -6.23 -29.22 -7.10
C ASP A 24 -5.51 -29.50 -8.43
N ILE A 25 -4.90 -28.45 -8.98
CA ILE A 25 -4.01 -28.47 -10.12
C ILE A 25 -2.57 -28.31 -9.62
N ILE A 26 -1.68 -29.22 -9.99
CA ILE A 26 -0.30 -29.25 -9.50
C ILE A 26 0.62 -29.43 -10.69
N LEU A 27 1.61 -28.55 -10.84
CA LEU A 27 2.62 -28.65 -11.89
C LEU A 27 3.37 -29.98 -11.79
N ASP A 28 3.34 -30.76 -12.86
CA ASP A 28 4.12 -31.99 -12.97
C ASP A 28 5.57 -31.67 -13.34
N ASN A 29 6.52 -32.48 -12.85
CA ASN A 29 7.95 -32.25 -13.13
C ASN A 29 8.30 -32.33 -14.64
N THR A 30 7.45 -32.97 -15.45
CA THR A 30 7.63 -33.07 -16.90
C THR A 30 7.08 -31.86 -17.67
N GLU A 31 6.33 -30.99 -17.00
CA GLU A 31 5.64 -29.83 -17.60
C GLU A 31 6.38 -28.50 -17.38
N GLU A 32 7.40 -28.46 -16.51
CA GLU A 32 8.13 -27.24 -16.16
C GLU A 32 8.64 -26.45 -17.37
N MET A 33 9.23 -27.14 -18.35
CA MET A 33 9.73 -26.50 -19.58
C MET A 33 8.61 -26.07 -20.53
N LYS A 34 7.42 -26.68 -20.45
CA LYS A 34 6.27 -26.36 -21.31
C LYS A 34 5.59 -25.08 -20.82
N TYR A 35 5.43 -24.92 -19.51
CA TYR A 35 4.71 -23.80 -18.90
C TYR A 35 5.64 -22.86 -18.16
N LEU A 36 6.86 -22.64 -18.65
CA LEU A 36 7.82 -21.75 -18.00
C LEU A 36 7.23 -20.35 -17.79
N GLU A 37 6.51 -19.85 -18.80
CA GLU A 37 5.82 -18.57 -18.80
C GLU A 37 4.37 -18.65 -18.26
N GLY A 38 3.95 -19.81 -17.76
CA GLY A 38 2.56 -20.06 -17.33
C GLY A 38 1.72 -20.72 -18.42
N ILE A 39 0.48 -21.04 -18.06
CA ILE A 39 -0.57 -21.41 -19.01
C ILE A 39 -1.06 -20.12 -19.67
N ASP A 40 -1.09 -20.11 -21.00
CA ASP A 40 -1.63 -18.98 -21.76
C ASP A 40 -3.15 -18.91 -21.52
N LEU A 41 -3.62 -17.77 -21.04
CA LEU A 41 -5.03 -17.44 -20.88
C LEU A 41 -5.35 -16.35 -21.91
N ASP A 42 -5.37 -16.76 -23.18
CA ASP A 42 -5.50 -15.93 -24.39
C ASP A 42 -6.91 -15.96 -25.00
N VAL A 43 -7.87 -16.51 -24.25
CA VAL A 43 -9.29 -16.62 -24.61
C VAL A 43 -10.09 -15.51 -23.94
N ASP A 44 -11.03 -14.92 -24.68
CA ASP A 44 -11.88 -13.83 -24.18
C ASP A 44 -13.12 -14.37 -23.45
N ASP A 45 -13.71 -13.53 -22.59
CA ASP A 45 -15.02 -13.74 -21.96
C ASP A 45 -15.13 -15.04 -21.13
N ILE A 46 -14.03 -15.44 -20.47
CA ILE A 46 -13.97 -16.68 -19.70
C ILE A 46 -14.07 -16.45 -18.19
N VAL A 47 -14.79 -17.37 -17.52
CA VAL A 47 -14.82 -17.48 -16.05
C VAL A 47 -14.07 -18.74 -15.61
N ILE A 48 -13.08 -18.58 -14.73
CA ILE A 48 -12.42 -19.70 -14.03
C ILE A 48 -12.84 -19.66 -12.56
N ASP A 49 -13.68 -20.61 -12.17
CA ASP A 49 -14.07 -20.85 -10.77
C ASP A 49 -13.22 -21.96 -10.17
N GLY A 50 -12.33 -21.58 -9.25
CA GLY A 50 -11.49 -22.52 -8.52
C GLY A 50 -12.26 -23.43 -7.58
N ASN A 51 -13.51 -23.11 -7.20
CA ASN A 51 -14.32 -23.89 -6.28
C ASN A 51 -13.59 -24.26 -4.97
N GLY A 52 -12.71 -23.37 -4.50
CA GLY A 52 -11.84 -23.52 -3.33
C GLY A 52 -10.58 -24.36 -3.55
N PHE A 53 -10.35 -24.90 -4.75
CA PHE A 53 -9.15 -25.67 -5.08
C PHE A 53 -7.96 -24.77 -5.40
N SER A 54 -6.77 -25.38 -5.35
CA SER A 54 -5.50 -24.68 -5.59
C SER A 54 -4.87 -24.99 -6.94
N ILE A 55 -4.12 -24.01 -7.47
CA ILE A 55 -3.14 -24.20 -8.54
C ILE A 55 -1.74 -24.00 -7.92
N ASP A 56 -0.92 -25.04 -7.95
CA ASP A 56 0.42 -25.08 -7.36
C ASP A 56 1.51 -25.21 -8.43
N ALA A 57 2.27 -24.13 -8.65
CA ALA A 57 3.44 -24.15 -9.55
C ALA A 57 4.73 -24.65 -8.87
N ARG A 58 4.68 -25.00 -7.58
CA ARG A 58 5.76 -25.65 -6.81
C ARG A 58 7.10 -24.89 -6.83
N GLY A 59 7.06 -23.59 -7.02
CA GLY A 59 8.21 -22.69 -7.11
C GLY A 59 9.04 -22.89 -8.38
N ARG A 60 8.40 -23.32 -9.47
CA ARG A 60 9.09 -23.69 -10.71
C ARG A 60 8.77 -22.80 -11.90
N THR A 61 7.52 -22.34 -12.01
CA THR A 61 7.03 -21.59 -13.16
C THR A 61 6.00 -20.54 -12.75
N ARG A 62 5.68 -19.63 -13.68
CA ARG A 62 4.46 -18.83 -13.59
C ARG A 62 3.22 -19.75 -13.67
N ILE A 63 2.06 -19.28 -13.17
CA ILE A 63 0.80 -20.02 -13.28
C ILE A 63 0.05 -19.60 -14.55
N PHE A 64 -0.22 -18.31 -14.73
CA PHE A 64 -0.93 -17.78 -15.90
C PHE A 64 -0.19 -16.63 -16.58
N LEU A 65 -0.23 -16.65 -17.91
CA LEU A 65 0.04 -15.49 -18.76
C LEU A 65 -1.29 -15.05 -19.37
N CYS A 66 -1.78 -13.88 -18.98
CA CYS A 66 -3.10 -13.38 -19.34
C CYS A 66 -2.99 -12.34 -20.45
N SER A 67 -3.64 -12.62 -21.58
CA SER A 67 -3.74 -11.72 -22.73
C SER A 67 -5.15 -11.66 -23.34
N GLY A 68 -6.07 -12.52 -22.90
CA GLY A 68 -7.49 -12.44 -23.25
C GLY A 68 -8.23 -11.31 -22.55
N GLU A 69 -9.36 -10.92 -23.11
CA GLU A 69 -10.24 -9.87 -22.61
C GLU A 69 -11.32 -10.41 -21.67
N ASN A 70 -11.79 -9.58 -20.73
CA ASN A 70 -12.91 -9.89 -19.81
C ASN A 70 -12.72 -11.21 -19.02
N LEU A 71 -11.56 -11.38 -18.41
CA LEU A 71 -11.23 -12.58 -17.62
C LEU A 71 -11.78 -12.44 -16.21
N THR A 72 -12.56 -13.43 -15.74
CA THR A 72 -12.94 -13.53 -14.32
C THR A 72 -12.36 -14.78 -13.71
N ILE A 73 -11.55 -14.61 -12.67
CA ILE A 73 -10.99 -15.73 -11.90
C ILE A 73 -11.46 -15.62 -10.45
N ARG A 74 -12.10 -16.65 -9.92
CA ARG A 74 -12.69 -16.61 -8.59
C ARG A 74 -12.52 -17.87 -7.76
N ASN A 75 -12.66 -17.74 -6.44
CA ASN A 75 -12.70 -18.86 -5.48
C ASN A 75 -11.50 -19.82 -5.61
N ILE A 76 -10.29 -19.30 -5.83
CA ILE A 76 -9.13 -20.11 -6.18
C ILE A 76 -7.92 -19.79 -5.31
N VAL A 77 -7.05 -20.77 -5.09
CA VAL A 77 -5.78 -20.57 -4.39
C VAL A 77 -4.60 -20.70 -5.34
N PHE A 78 -3.92 -19.60 -5.64
CA PHE A 78 -2.65 -19.55 -6.34
C PHE A 78 -1.49 -19.68 -5.37
N LYS A 79 -0.66 -20.72 -5.51
CA LYS A 79 0.47 -20.92 -4.61
C LYS A 79 1.75 -21.33 -5.31
N ASN A 80 2.86 -20.88 -4.72
CA ASN A 80 4.22 -21.19 -5.16
C ASN A 80 4.45 -20.89 -6.66
N GLY A 81 3.82 -19.84 -7.19
CA GLY A 81 4.20 -19.25 -8.47
C GLY A 81 5.65 -18.74 -8.43
N PHE A 82 6.40 -18.95 -9.51
CA PHE A 82 7.76 -18.43 -9.64
C PHE A 82 8.04 -17.92 -11.05
N ALA A 83 8.40 -16.64 -11.17
CA ALA A 83 8.96 -16.07 -12.39
C ALA A 83 10.33 -15.45 -12.12
N ARG A 84 11.16 -15.35 -13.16
CA ARG A 84 12.46 -14.68 -13.05
C ARG A 84 12.36 -13.17 -13.12
N GLU A 85 11.56 -12.67 -14.06
CA GLU A 85 11.48 -11.24 -14.38
C GLU A 85 10.21 -10.63 -13.80
N SER A 86 9.03 -11.14 -14.18
CA SER A 86 7.76 -10.54 -13.77
C SER A 86 6.65 -11.55 -13.50
N GLY A 87 5.86 -11.29 -12.45
CA GLY A 87 4.57 -11.94 -12.20
C GLY A 87 4.71 -13.40 -11.79
N GLY A 88 4.95 -13.66 -10.51
CA GLY A 88 5.22 -15.01 -10.02
C GLY A 88 4.06 -15.99 -10.23
N ALA A 89 2.81 -15.56 -9.98
CA ALA A 89 1.62 -16.34 -10.28
C ALA A 89 0.99 -15.92 -11.61
N ILE A 90 0.73 -14.64 -11.80
CA ILE A 90 0.01 -14.11 -12.96
C ILE A 90 0.79 -12.95 -13.57
N MET A 91 0.96 -12.99 -14.88
CA MET A 91 1.39 -11.86 -15.69
C MET A 91 0.20 -11.41 -16.54
N LEU A 92 -0.14 -10.13 -16.51
CA LEU A 92 -1.17 -9.53 -17.35
C LEU A 92 -0.48 -8.65 -18.39
N GLU A 93 -0.63 -9.01 -19.66
CA GLU A 93 -0.13 -8.23 -20.80
C GLU A 93 -1.18 -7.23 -21.32
N GLY A 94 -2.39 -7.24 -20.77
CA GLY A 94 -3.50 -6.37 -21.17
C GLY A 94 -4.86 -6.87 -20.68
N GLY A 95 -5.91 -6.26 -21.19
CA GLY A 95 -7.30 -6.65 -20.97
C GLY A 95 -7.88 -6.33 -19.58
N GLU A 96 -9.18 -6.59 -19.42
CA GLU A 96 -9.87 -6.49 -18.12
C GLU A 96 -9.81 -7.83 -17.38
N VAL A 97 -9.25 -7.84 -16.17
CA VAL A 97 -9.15 -9.02 -15.30
C VAL A 97 -9.77 -8.75 -13.95
N VAL A 98 -10.71 -9.60 -13.55
CA VAL A 98 -11.37 -9.57 -12.24
C VAL A 98 -10.95 -10.79 -11.43
N LEU A 99 -10.28 -10.55 -10.31
CA LEU A 99 -9.96 -11.54 -9.29
C LEU A 99 -10.96 -11.39 -8.14
N GLU A 100 -11.72 -12.45 -7.83
CA GLU A 100 -12.69 -12.44 -6.73
C GLU A 100 -12.52 -13.61 -5.77
N GLU A 101 -12.42 -13.34 -4.47
CA GLU A 101 -12.36 -14.39 -3.44
C GLU A 101 -11.19 -15.38 -3.69
N ALA A 102 -10.09 -14.86 -4.23
CA ALA A 102 -8.88 -15.61 -4.54
C ALA A 102 -7.80 -15.44 -3.46
N ARG A 103 -6.94 -16.44 -3.31
CA ARG A 103 -5.79 -16.42 -2.39
C ARG A 103 -4.48 -16.57 -3.17
N PHE A 104 -3.53 -15.69 -2.93
CA PHE A 104 -2.17 -15.73 -3.46
C PHE A 104 -1.18 -15.95 -2.31
N SER A 105 -0.55 -17.12 -2.26
CA SER A 105 0.37 -17.47 -1.18
C SER A 105 1.71 -17.97 -1.64
N PHE A 106 2.79 -17.45 -1.06
CA PHE A 106 4.17 -17.90 -1.34
C PHE A 106 4.56 -17.79 -2.82
N ASN A 107 3.95 -16.85 -3.57
CA ASN A 107 4.37 -16.58 -4.92
C ASN A 107 5.61 -15.68 -4.88
N SER A 108 6.52 -15.90 -5.81
CA SER A 108 7.78 -15.16 -5.83
C SER A 108 8.21 -14.76 -7.23
N CYS A 109 8.90 -13.62 -7.31
CA CYS A 109 9.55 -13.16 -8.52
C CYS A 109 10.99 -12.75 -8.21
N GLY A 110 11.89 -12.93 -9.19
CA GLY A 110 13.27 -12.46 -9.12
C GLY A 110 13.41 -10.94 -9.17
N GLU A 111 12.54 -10.26 -9.94
CA GLU A 111 12.52 -8.80 -10.06
C GLU A 111 11.18 -8.27 -9.55
N ASP A 112 10.10 -8.34 -10.34
CA ASP A 112 8.88 -7.56 -10.04
C ASP A 112 7.59 -8.38 -9.93
N GLY A 113 6.69 -7.98 -9.03
CA GLY A 113 5.35 -8.56 -8.92
C GLY A 113 5.39 -10.00 -8.40
N GLY A 114 5.60 -10.17 -7.09
CA GLY A 114 5.82 -11.49 -6.49
C GLY A 114 4.65 -12.45 -6.73
N ALA A 115 3.41 -11.94 -6.75
CA ALA A 115 2.24 -12.70 -7.20
C ALA A 115 1.77 -12.25 -8.59
N ILE A 116 1.57 -10.96 -8.79
CA ILE A 116 0.95 -10.41 -9.99
C ILE A 116 1.84 -9.32 -10.57
N HIS A 117 2.01 -9.33 -11.88
CA HIS A 117 2.52 -8.18 -12.63
C HIS A 117 1.46 -7.77 -13.64
N ASN A 118 1.03 -6.51 -13.59
CA ASN A 118 0.09 -5.91 -14.53
C ASN A 118 0.82 -4.84 -15.36
N ASP A 119 1.07 -5.14 -16.64
CA ASP A 119 1.86 -4.28 -17.54
C ASP A 119 1.04 -3.12 -18.14
N GLU A 120 -0.18 -3.40 -18.60
CA GLU A 120 -1.08 -2.36 -19.13
C GLU A 120 -2.58 -2.69 -19.02
N GLY A 121 -2.94 -3.73 -18.26
CA GLY A 121 -4.33 -4.18 -18.10
C GLY A 121 -5.13 -3.40 -17.05
N SER A 122 -6.44 -3.63 -17.03
CA SER A 122 -7.33 -3.16 -15.96
C SER A 122 -7.58 -4.31 -14.97
N LEU A 123 -7.01 -4.19 -13.77
CA LEU A 123 -7.06 -5.23 -12.75
C LEU A 123 -8.00 -4.85 -11.62
N THR A 124 -8.99 -5.69 -11.35
CA THR A 124 -9.81 -5.61 -10.13
C THR A 124 -9.50 -6.76 -9.19
N VAL A 125 -9.10 -6.43 -7.97
CA VAL A 125 -8.85 -7.37 -6.86
C VAL A 125 -9.93 -7.20 -5.81
N ARG A 126 -10.83 -8.17 -5.70
CA ARG A 126 -12.01 -8.10 -4.81
C ARG A 126 -12.04 -9.26 -3.81
N LYS A 127 -12.05 -8.92 -2.52
CA LYS A 127 -12.09 -9.90 -1.41
C LYS A 127 -11.00 -10.97 -1.51
N CYS A 128 -9.83 -10.59 -2.01
CA CYS A 128 -8.72 -11.51 -2.17
C CYS A 128 -7.79 -11.46 -0.94
N GLU A 129 -6.98 -12.49 -0.77
CA GLU A 129 -5.93 -12.55 0.25
C GLU A 129 -4.56 -12.75 -0.43
N PHE A 130 -3.59 -11.89 -0.12
CA PHE A 130 -2.20 -12.01 -0.56
C PHE A 130 -1.31 -12.18 0.67
N SER A 131 -0.75 -13.38 0.85
CA SER A 131 0.07 -13.72 2.00
C SER A 131 1.45 -14.23 1.59
N ASP A 132 2.52 -13.73 2.21
CA ASP A 132 3.88 -14.24 2.02
C ASP A 132 4.38 -14.19 0.56
N ASN A 133 3.93 -13.22 -0.24
CA ASN A 133 4.44 -13.02 -1.60
C ASN A 133 5.70 -12.15 -1.57
N ASN A 134 6.67 -12.49 -2.43
CA ASN A 134 7.99 -11.86 -2.41
C ASN A 134 8.51 -11.49 -3.81
N ALA A 135 8.84 -10.23 -4.03
CA ALA A 135 9.55 -9.75 -5.21
C ALA A 135 10.99 -9.33 -4.85
N GLY A 136 11.87 -9.29 -5.84
CA GLY A 136 13.22 -8.77 -5.66
C GLY A 136 13.22 -7.26 -5.48
N ASP A 137 12.53 -6.55 -6.36
CA ASP A 137 12.58 -5.10 -6.49
C ASP A 137 11.22 -4.44 -6.26
N PHE A 138 10.26 -4.56 -7.18
CA PHE A 138 9.00 -3.82 -7.12
C PHE A 138 7.79 -4.72 -6.82
N GLY A 139 6.98 -4.34 -5.84
CA GLY A 139 5.67 -4.95 -5.62
C GLY A 139 5.72 -6.40 -5.13
N GLY A 140 5.84 -6.59 -3.81
CA GLY A 140 5.99 -7.94 -3.24
C GLY A 140 4.80 -8.86 -3.52
N ALA A 141 3.59 -8.30 -3.61
CA ALA A 141 2.42 -8.98 -4.12
C ALA A 141 2.11 -8.58 -5.56
N ILE A 142 2.00 -7.27 -5.84
CA ILE A 142 1.51 -6.76 -7.11
C ILE A 142 2.48 -5.69 -7.64
N ASN A 143 2.89 -5.80 -8.90
CA ASN A 143 3.50 -4.71 -9.65
C ASN A 143 2.48 -4.18 -10.66
N ASN A 144 2.18 -2.89 -10.64
CA ASN A 144 1.09 -2.32 -11.43
C ASN A 144 1.51 -1.11 -12.28
N TRP A 145 1.29 -1.22 -13.58
CA TRP A 145 1.50 -0.18 -14.59
C TRP A 145 0.21 0.25 -15.30
N GLY A 146 -0.87 -0.54 -15.18
CA GLY A 146 -2.22 -0.19 -15.65
C GLY A 146 -3.15 0.30 -14.53
N ASP A 147 -4.46 0.19 -14.74
CA ASP A 147 -5.46 0.60 -13.72
C ASP A 147 -5.65 -0.51 -12.69
N LEU A 148 -5.70 -0.15 -11.40
CA LEU A 148 -5.89 -1.12 -10.31
C LEU A 148 -6.94 -0.68 -9.29
N ALA A 149 -7.94 -1.54 -9.08
CA ALA A 149 -8.90 -1.43 -7.99
C ALA A 149 -8.72 -2.57 -6.98
N ILE A 150 -8.46 -2.23 -5.71
CA ILE A 150 -8.36 -3.17 -4.59
C ILE A 150 -9.54 -2.93 -3.64
N ILE A 151 -10.39 -3.94 -3.45
CA ILE A 151 -11.65 -3.82 -2.71
C ILE A 151 -11.79 -4.97 -1.72
N GLY A 152 -12.01 -4.67 -0.43
CA GLY A 152 -12.34 -5.69 0.56
C GLY A 152 -11.25 -6.73 0.79
N SER A 153 -9.99 -6.44 0.45
CA SER A 153 -8.92 -7.43 0.32
C SER A 153 -7.91 -7.35 1.47
N VAL A 154 -7.16 -8.43 1.69
CA VAL A 154 -6.18 -8.56 2.77
C VAL A 154 -4.79 -8.82 2.22
N PHE A 155 -3.80 -8.06 2.67
CA PHE A 155 -2.40 -8.21 2.29
C PHE A 155 -1.54 -8.35 3.54
N LYS A 156 -0.91 -9.53 3.71
CA LYS A 156 -0.16 -9.89 4.90
C LYS A 156 1.23 -10.42 4.58
N GLU A 157 2.24 -9.93 5.31
CA GLU A 157 3.60 -10.47 5.26
C GLU A 157 4.22 -10.51 3.84
N ASN A 158 3.83 -9.57 2.96
CA ASN A 158 4.43 -9.43 1.64
C ASN A 158 5.70 -8.59 1.70
N LYS A 159 6.64 -8.85 0.78
CA LYS A 159 7.97 -8.24 0.81
C LYS A 159 8.53 -7.90 -0.58
N ALA A 160 9.17 -6.73 -0.68
CA ALA A 160 9.97 -6.29 -1.82
C ALA A 160 10.98 -5.21 -1.39
N ASN A 161 11.80 -4.68 -2.30
CA ASN A 161 12.61 -3.49 -2.01
C ASN A 161 11.74 -2.21 -1.99
N TYR A 162 10.82 -2.10 -2.95
CA TYR A 162 9.91 -0.96 -3.14
C TYR A 162 8.47 -1.46 -3.22
N GLY A 163 7.60 -0.99 -2.33
CA GLY A 163 6.22 -1.45 -2.30
C GLY A 163 6.15 -2.90 -1.83
N GLY A 164 6.29 -3.13 -0.52
CA GLY A 164 6.29 -4.49 0.04
C GLY A 164 5.04 -5.28 -0.32
N VAL A 165 3.93 -4.59 -0.57
CA VAL A 165 2.74 -5.15 -1.23
C VAL A 165 2.70 -4.76 -2.70
N LEU A 166 2.73 -3.45 -2.99
CA LEU A 166 2.34 -2.89 -4.27
C LEU A 166 3.32 -1.81 -4.71
N PHE A 167 3.87 -1.97 -5.91
CA PHE A 167 4.39 -0.86 -6.69
C PHE A 167 3.32 -0.40 -7.68
N ASN A 168 3.18 0.91 -7.84
CA ASN A 168 2.14 1.50 -8.66
C ASN A 168 2.64 2.66 -9.52
N ALA A 169 2.38 2.56 -10.83
CA ALA A 169 2.61 3.59 -11.83
C ALA A 169 1.33 4.01 -12.61
N GLY A 170 0.22 3.24 -12.51
CA GLY A 170 -1.09 3.63 -13.06
C GLY A 170 -2.07 4.12 -11.99
N ASP A 171 -3.35 4.33 -12.29
CA ASP A 171 -4.32 4.81 -11.29
C ASP A 171 -4.67 3.72 -10.28
N LEU A 172 -4.70 4.08 -8.98
CA LEU A 172 -4.90 3.14 -7.89
C LEU A 172 -6.03 3.56 -6.93
N ASN A 173 -7.03 2.69 -6.82
CA ASN A 173 -8.12 2.84 -5.85
C ASN A 173 -8.11 1.68 -4.84
N VAL A 174 -7.97 2.02 -3.57
CA VAL A 174 -7.98 1.07 -2.44
C VAL A 174 -9.18 1.35 -1.54
N LYS A 175 -10.04 0.35 -1.37
CA LYS A 175 -11.26 0.44 -0.57
C LYS A 175 -11.43 -0.74 0.37
N GLU A 176 -11.85 -0.49 1.61
CA GLU A 176 -12.26 -1.54 2.56
C GLU A 176 -11.20 -2.63 2.78
N SER A 177 -9.91 -2.29 2.65
CA SER A 177 -8.83 -3.28 2.61
C SER A 177 -7.91 -3.21 3.82
N VAL A 178 -7.24 -4.31 4.12
CA VAL A 178 -6.38 -4.47 5.30
C VAL A 178 -4.97 -4.85 4.87
N PHE A 179 -3.98 -4.07 5.31
CA PHE A 179 -2.56 -4.30 5.04
C PHE A 179 -1.84 -4.48 6.37
N SER A 180 -1.29 -5.66 6.63
CA SER A 180 -0.63 -5.95 7.90
C SER A 180 0.73 -6.62 7.76
N LEU A 181 1.70 -6.22 8.59
CA LEU A 181 3.00 -6.90 8.72
C LEU A 181 3.79 -6.98 7.40
N ASN A 182 3.56 -6.05 6.47
CA ASN A 182 4.30 -6.01 5.22
C ASN A 182 5.64 -5.29 5.41
N ASN A 183 6.63 -5.63 4.58
CA ASN A 183 7.99 -5.17 4.75
C ASN A 183 8.64 -4.71 3.44
N ALA A 184 9.30 -3.57 3.47
CA ALA A 184 10.13 -3.11 2.35
C ALA A 184 11.29 -2.24 2.80
N ASN A 185 12.13 -1.80 1.87
CA ASN A 185 13.02 -0.67 2.14
C ASN A 185 12.24 0.64 2.07
N ARG A 186 11.33 0.76 1.11
CA ARG A 186 10.59 1.98 0.79
C ARG A 186 9.14 1.68 0.50
N GLY A 187 8.21 2.23 1.28
CA GLY A 187 6.78 1.94 1.15
C GLY A 187 6.51 0.48 1.51
N ALA A 188 6.37 0.16 2.80
CA ALA A 188 6.20 -1.23 3.22
C ALA A 188 4.95 -1.89 2.63
N VAL A 189 3.95 -1.07 2.28
CA VAL A 189 2.75 -1.49 1.58
C VAL A 189 2.79 -0.96 0.16
N ILE A 190 2.66 0.36 -0.02
CA ILE A 190 2.52 0.98 -1.35
C ILE A 190 3.73 1.86 -1.64
N TYR A 191 4.33 1.68 -2.82
CA TYR A 191 5.20 2.66 -3.45
C TYR A 191 4.49 3.19 -4.70
N ASN A 192 4.04 4.44 -4.64
CA ASN A 192 3.35 5.13 -5.73
C ASN A 192 4.29 6.14 -6.40
N GLU A 193 4.44 6.05 -7.72
CA GLU A 193 5.38 6.90 -8.47
C GLU A 193 4.75 7.82 -9.52
N ASP A 194 3.57 7.49 -10.07
CA ASP A 194 2.95 8.31 -11.13
C ASP A 194 1.43 8.49 -11.00
N GLY A 195 0.62 7.42 -11.01
CA GLY A 195 -0.85 7.54 -11.01
C GLY A 195 -1.46 8.02 -9.68
N ASP A 196 -2.70 8.48 -9.75
CA ASP A 196 -3.39 9.02 -8.57
C ASP A 196 -3.73 7.90 -7.58
N LEU A 197 -3.53 8.16 -6.28
CA LEU A 197 -3.79 7.21 -5.21
C LEU A 197 -4.99 7.63 -4.37
N THR A 198 -6.07 6.86 -4.45
CA THR A 198 -7.24 7.02 -3.57
C THR A 198 -7.34 5.87 -2.58
N ILE A 199 -7.44 6.19 -1.29
CA ILE A 199 -7.59 5.24 -0.19
C ILE A 199 -8.84 5.61 0.62
N CYS A 200 -9.73 4.64 0.80
CA CYS A 200 -10.97 4.82 1.53
C CYS A 200 -11.26 3.63 2.43
N GLU A 201 -11.70 3.89 3.67
CA GLU A 201 -12.21 2.84 4.59
C GLU A 201 -11.23 1.67 4.80
N SER A 202 -9.92 1.93 4.77
CA SER A 202 -8.87 0.91 4.79
C SER A 202 -7.99 1.00 6.03
N SER A 203 -7.27 -0.07 6.35
CA SER A 203 -6.37 -0.12 7.51
C SER A 203 -4.96 -0.60 7.16
N PHE A 204 -3.96 0.06 7.72
CA PHE A 204 -2.54 -0.21 7.54
C PHE A 204 -1.92 -0.42 8.93
N ASN A 205 -1.62 -1.67 9.27
CA ASN A 205 -1.25 -2.08 10.62
C ASN A 205 0.13 -2.73 10.66
N ASP A 206 1.01 -2.27 11.55
CA ASP A 206 2.30 -2.93 11.83
C ASP A 206 3.19 -3.14 10.59
N ASN A 207 3.13 -2.23 9.60
CA ASN A 207 3.97 -2.30 8.42
C ASN A 207 5.31 -1.60 8.66
N VAL A 208 6.39 -2.13 8.09
CA VAL A 208 7.76 -1.67 8.39
C VAL A 208 8.54 -1.41 7.11
N ALA A 209 8.95 -0.15 6.91
CA ALA A 209 9.92 0.24 5.90
C ALA A 209 11.27 0.54 6.57
N SER A 210 12.38 0.11 5.96
CA SER A 210 13.72 0.38 6.53
C SER A 210 14.21 1.82 6.27
N GLU A 211 13.64 2.51 5.27
CA GLU A 211 14.02 3.88 4.89
C GLU A 211 12.87 4.87 5.11
N CYS A 212 11.81 4.86 4.29
CA CYS A 212 10.73 5.84 4.40
C CYS A 212 9.36 5.26 4.03
N GLY A 213 8.30 5.92 4.51
CA GLY A 213 6.91 5.52 4.28
C GLY A 213 6.61 4.15 4.88
N GLY A 214 6.44 4.09 6.20
CA GLY A 214 6.27 2.81 6.90
C GLY A 214 5.04 2.03 6.46
N ALA A 215 4.08 2.67 5.80
CA ALA A 215 3.08 2.05 4.95
C ALA A 215 3.22 2.52 3.50
N ILE A 216 3.23 3.83 3.24
CA ILE A 216 3.06 4.40 1.91
C ILE A 216 4.18 5.37 1.58
N ILE A 217 4.72 5.26 0.37
CA ILE A 217 5.43 6.34 -0.32
C ILE A 217 4.58 6.81 -1.51
N ASN A 218 4.51 8.13 -1.69
CA ASN A 218 3.88 8.75 -2.86
C ASN A 218 4.74 9.87 -3.43
N ARG A 219 5.15 9.73 -4.68
CA ARG A 219 6.14 10.61 -5.32
C ARG A 219 5.52 11.44 -6.43
N ASN A 220 5.32 12.73 -6.17
CA ASN A 220 4.91 13.71 -7.19
C ASN A 220 3.54 13.47 -7.83
N CYS A 221 2.64 12.75 -7.15
CA CYS A 221 1.27 12.45 -7.57
C CYS A 221 0.28 12.85 -6.47
N ASP A 222 -1.00 12.92 -6.80
CA ASP A 222 -2.01 13.27 -5.81
C ASP A 222 -2.41 12.03 -4.99
N MET A 223 -2.50 12.21 -3.68
CA MET A 223 -2.99 11.19 -2.76
C MET A 223 -4.20 11.70 -1.99
N SER A 224 -5.29 10.93 -2.01
CA SER A 224 -6.44 11.14 -1.14
C SER A 224 -6.63 9.96 -0.18
N ILE A 225 -6.63 10.25 1.12
CA ILE A 225 -6.93 9.30 2.18
C ILE A 225 -8.21 9.74 2.87
N SER A 226 -9.17 8.82 3.02
CA SER A 226 -10.40 9.07 3.77
C SER A 226 -10.81 7.88 4.63
N LYS A 227 -11.37 8.16 5.82
CA LYS A 227 -11.98 7.14 6.71
C LYS A 227 -11.07 5.94 6.99
N SER A 228 -9.76 6.16 7.02
CA SER A 228 -8.77 5.10 7.07
C SER A 228 -7.95 5.16 8.35
N ILE A 229 -7.34 4.04 8.71
CA ILE A 229 -6.58 3.86 9.95
C ILE A 229 -5.15 3.46 9.60
N PHE A 230 -4.18 4.18 10.15
CA PHE A 230 -2.76 3.84 10.08
C PHE A 230 -2.25 3.61 11.49
N ASN A 231 -2.02 2.35 11.85
CA ASN A 231 -1.64 1.96 13.20
C ASN A 231 -0.27 1.28 13.24
N ALA A 232 0.60 1.73 14.15
CA ALA A 232 1.88 1.09 14.47
C ALA A 232 2.82 0.87 13.27
N ASN A 233 2.75 1.72 12.25
CA ASN A 233 3.67 1.64 11.11
C ASN A 233 5.01 2.30 11.45
N ARG A 234 6.11 1.81 10.86
CA ARG A 234 7.47 2.27 11.18
C ARG A 234 8.35 2.52 9.95
N ALA A 235 9.07 3.64 9.97
CA ALA A 235 10.13 3.96 9.01
C ALA A 235 11.22 4.87 9.61
N ASN A 236 12.18 5.34 8.81
CA ASN A 236 13.02 6.46 9.24
C ASN A 236 12.31 7.78 9.04
N ASP A 237 11.71 8.03 7.87
CA ASP A 237 10.90 9.24 7.61
C ASP A 237 9.48 8.84 7.20
N GLY A 238 8.47 9.51 7.76
CA GLY A 238 7.07 9.19 7.52
C GLY A 238 6.71 7.81 8.07
N GLY A 239 6.51 7.71 9.39
CA GLY A 239 6.27 6.42 10.04
C GLY A 239 5.09 5.65 9.46
N ALA A 240 4.07 6.34 8.94
CA ALA A 240 3.05 5.77 8.07
C ALA A 240 3.22 6.21 6.61
N VAL A 241 3.23 7.51 6.35
CA VAL A 241 3.19 8.07 4.99
C VAL A 241 4.38 8.99 4.77
N HIS A 242 5.08 8.81 3.66
CA HIS A 242 6.06 9.77 3.17
C HIS A 242 5.67 10.21 1.76
N THR A 243 5.52 11.52 1.54
CA THR A 243 5.10 12.02 0.24
C THR A 243 5.84 13.27 -0.23
N THR A 244 5.99 13.38 -1.55
CA THR A 244 6.44 14.59 -2.25
C THR A 244 5.41 15.10 -3.27
N GLY A 245 4.22 14.51 -3.31
CA GLY A 245 3.07 15.00 -4.07
C GLY A 245 1.96 15.47 -3.12
N GLU A 246 0.91 16.12 -3.64
CA GLU A 246 -0.18 16.64 -2.81
C GLU A 246 -0.83 15.50 -2.01
N VAL A 247 -1.13 15.76 -0.74
CA VAL A 247 -1.82 14.80 0.12
C VAL A 247 -2.99 15.44 0.85
N ARG A 248 -4.15 14.80 0.68
CA ARG A 248 -5.40 15.17 1.34
C ARG A 248 -5.88 14.04 2.24
N VAL A 249 -5.99 14.30 3.53
CA VAL A 249 -6.37 13.33 4.55
C VAL A 249 -7.64 13.82 5.25
N ILE A 250 -8.69 13.00 5.23
CA ILE A 250 -10.00 13.34 5.80
C ILE A 250 -10.52 12.22 6.70
N GLU A 251 -11.13 12.55 7.84
CA GLU A 251 -11.87 11.58 8.67
C GLU A 251 -11.06 10.33 9.02
N SER A 252 -9.74 10.47 9.19
CA SER A 252 -8.81 9.33 9.33
C SER A 252 -8.03 9.38 10.64
N SER A 253 -7.54 8.22 11.10
CA SER A 253 -6.71 8.13 12.31
C SER A 253 -5.31 7.60 12.02
N PHE A 254 -4.33 8.20 12.70
CA PHE A 254 -2.93 7.79 12.69
C PHE A 254 -2.50 7.55 14.13
N GLU A 255 -2.26 6.29 14.45
CA GLU A 255 -2.06 5.80 15.81
C GLU A 255 -0.71 5.10 15.94
N ASP A 256 0.07 5.49 16.96
CA ASP A 256 1.32 4.81 17.36
C ASP A 256 2.34 4.61 16.23
N ASN A 257 2.32 5.44 15.18
CA ASN A 257 3.28 5.36 14.08
C ASN A 257 4.62 5.97 14.51
N VAL A 258 5.72 5.37 14.04
CA VAL A 258 7.07 5.74 14.50
C VAL A 258 8.03 6.00 13.34
N ALA A 259 8.56 7.23 13.30
CA ALA A 259 9.69 7.62 12.46
C ALA A 259 10.97 7.74 13.32
N SER A 260 12.09 7.20 12.85
CA SER A 260 13.38 7.43 13.54
C SER A 260 13.93 8.86 13.31
N SER A 261 13.46 9.54 12.26
CA SER A 261 13.88 10.87 11.81
C SER A 261 12.69 11.84 11.84
N ASN A 262 11.90 12.03 10.78
CA ASN A 262 10.83 13.05 10.78
C ASN A 262 9.45 12.49 10.42
N GLY A 263 8.40 13.14 10.92
CA GLY A 263 7.01 12.84 10.61
C GLY A 263 6.62 11.47 11.15
N GLY A 264 6.35 11.36 12.46
CA GLY A 264 6.06 10.07 13.09
C GLY A 264 4.87 9.35 12.44
N ALA A 265 3.88 10.08 11.94
CA ALA A 265 2.84 9.58 11.05
C ALA A 265 3.11 9.96 9.59
N ILE A 266 3.10 11.26 9.27
CA ILE A 266 3.19 11.77 7.89
C ILE A 266 4.38 12.70 7.75
N PHE A 267 5.20 12.45 6.74
CA PHE A 267 6.16 13.40 6.20
C PHE A 267 5.63 13.90 4.85
N ALA A 268 5.36 15.20 4.74
CA ALA A 268 5.07 15.91 3.50
C ALA A 268 6.26 16.79 3.09
N GLY A 269 7.02 16.37 2.09
CA GLY A 269 8.26 17.01 1.64
C GLY A 269 8.13 17.63 0.27
N ARG A 270 8.09 18.96 0.20
CA ARG A 270 7.77 19.73 -1.02
C ARG A 270 6.41 19.36 -1.59
N ALA A 271 5.46 19.16 -0.69
CA ALA A 271 4.12 18.68 -0.96
C ALA A 271 3.13 19.55 -0.20
N ASP A 272 1.98 19.82 -0.83
CA ASP A 272 0.86 20.44 -0.15
C ASP A 272 0.15 19.39 0.72
N LEU A 273 -0.13 19.75 1.96
CA LEU A 273 -0.73 18.88 2.97
C LEU A 273 -2.07 19.47 3.44
N ALA A 274 -3.16 18.75 3.21
CA ALA A 274 -4.48 19.11 3.73
C ALA A 274 -5.01 18.02 4.67
N VAL A 275 -5.19 18.37 5.95
CA VAL A 275 -5.69 17.48 7.00
C VAL A 275 -7.01 18.03 7.54
N LYS A 276 -8.06 17.20 7.56
CA LYS A 276 -9.38 17.61 8.03
C LYS A 276 -10.12 16.52 8.79
N ASP A 277 -10.68 16.85 9.95
CA ASP A 277 -11.47 15.91 10.76
C ASP A 277 -10.68 14.62 11.13
N CYS A 278 -9.38 14.75 11.40
CA CYS A 278 -8.48 13.62 11.66
C CYS A 278 -8.03 13.52 13.13
N GLU A 279 -7.60 12.32 13.53
CA GLU A 279 -6.97 12.08 14.83
C GLU A 279 -5.53 11.56 14.65
N PHE A 280 -4.59 12.19 15.34
CA PHE A 280 -3.19 11.76 15.44
C PHE A 280 -2.86 11.47 16.90
N SER A 281 -2.73 10.20 17.26
CA SER A 281 -2.50 9.78 18.65
C SER A 281 -1.24 8.93 18.80
N GLY A 282 -0.40 9.25 19.79
CA GLY A 282 0.72 8.39 20.17
C GLY A 282 1.85 8.26 19.14
N ASN A 283 1.84 9.08 18.09
CA ASN A 283 2.86 9.03 17.05
C ASN A 283 4.19 9.59 17.56
N ALA A 284 5.31 9.05 17.09
CA ALA A 284 6.63 9.47 17.54
C ALA A 284 7.64 9.68 16.40
N ALA A 285 8.40 10.77 16.47
CA ALA A 285 9.55 11.05 15.62
C ALA A 285 10.82 11.24 16.45
N GLY A 286 11.99 10.91 15.90
CA GLY A 286 13.28 11.22 16.52
C GLY A 286 13.76 12.66 16.26
N GLY A 287 13.11 13.38 15.34
CA GLY A 287 13.47 14.71 14.88
C GLY A 287 12.27 15.64 14.87
N ASN A 288 11.74 15.97 13.69
CA ASN A 288 10.64 16.92 13.54
C ASN A 288 9.28 16.24 13.43
N GLY A 289 8.28 16.80 14.10
CA GLY A 289 6.86 16.47 13.90
C GLY A 289 6.53 15.08 14.41
N GLY A 290 6.10 14.98 15.67
CA GLY A 290 5.83 13.67 16.28
C GLY A 290 4.71 12.93 15.58
N SER A 291 3.77 13.65 14.98
CA SER A 291 2.82 13.10 14.00
C SER A 291 3.15 13.58 12.60
N LEU A 292 3.23 14.89 12.42
CA LEU A 292 3.18 15.51 11.10
C LEU A 292 4.39 16.41 10.91
N TYR A 293 5.09 16.21 9.81
CA TYR A 293 6.16 17.10 9.37
C TYR A 293 5.87 17.60 7.96
N ALA A 294 5.70 18.92 7.83
CA ALA A 294 5.52 19.61 6.56
C ALA A 294 6.76 20.46 6.26
N TYR A 295 7.35 20.24 5.09
CA TYR A 295 8.55 20.95 4.65
C TYR A 295 8.37 21.48 3.23
N ASP A 296 8.52 22.79 3.03
CA ASP A 296 8.67 23.40 1.69
C ASP A 296 7.44 23.20 0.76
N GLY A 297 6.22 23.13 1.33
CA GLY A 297 4.91 23.07 0.65
C GLY A 297 3.77 23.55 1.57
N GLU A 298 2.62 23.98 1.06
CA GLU A 298 1.54 24.57 1.86
C GLU A 298 0.89 23.54 2.81
N ALA A 299 0.51 23.95 4.01
CA ALA A 299 -0.14 23.07 4.97
C ALA A 299 -1.49 23.65 5.44
N SER A 300 -2.49 22.79 5.61
CA SER A 300 -3.74 23.14 6.27
C SER A 300 -4.18 22.03 7.22
N VAL A 301 -4.58 22.42 8.42
CA VAL A 301 -5.04 21.51 9.46
C VAL A 301 -6.34 22.07 10.04
N LEU A 302 -7.44 21.35 9.82
CA LEU A 302 -8.77 21.80 10.22
C LEU A 302 -9.45 20.71 11.06
N LYS A 303 -10.09 21.10 12.17
CA LYS A 303 -10.98 20.21 12.95
C LYS A 303 -10.32 18.91 13.39
N SER A 304 -9.05 18.94 13.73
CA SER A 304 -8.27 17.73 13.99
C SER A 304 -7.73 17.68 15.41
N LEU A 305 -7.53 16.47 15.93
CA LEU A 305 -7.01 16.20 17.27
C LEU A 305 -5.59 15.64 17.18
N PHE A 306 -4.68 16.22 17.95
CA PHE A 306 -3.31 15.75 18.14
C PHE A 306 -3.07 15.44 19.59
N LYS A 307 -2.92 14.15 19.91
CA LYS A 307 -2.82 13.68 21.29
C LYS A 307 -1.58 12.83 21.55
N ALA A 308 -0.87 13.12 22.63
CA ALA A 308 0.21 12.27 23.14
C ALA A 308 1.32 11.97 22.11
N ASN A 309 1.55 12.88 21.16
CA ASN A 309 2.57 12.70 20.14
C ASN A 309 3.93 13.20 20.65
N LYS A 310 5.03 12.64 20.12
CA LYS A 310 6.38 12.92 20.61
C LYS A 310 7.40 13.19 19.51
N ALA A 311 8.20 14.24 19.67
CA ALA A 311 9.35 14.53 18.81
C ALA A 311 10.49 15.24 19.54
N ASP A 312 11.57 15.56 18.84
CA ASP A 312 12.55 16.54 19.33
C ASP A 312 12.01 17.97 19.12
N PHE A 313 11.42 18.24 17.95
CA PHE A 313 10.81 19.52 17.59
C PHE A 313 9.37 19.32 17.09
N GLY A 314 8.41 20.04 17.65
CA GLY A 314 7.01 19.91 17.23
C GLY A 314 6.43 18.58 17.68
N GLY A 315 6.11 18.45 18.96
CA GLY A 315 5.68 17.16 19.54
C GLY A 315 4.50 16.54 18.79
N ALA A 316 3.59 17.36 18.24
CA ALA A 316 2.61 16.93 17.26
C ALA A 316 3.01 17.29 15.82
N PHE A 317 3.23 18.58 15.59
CA PHE A 317 3.34 19.15 14.24
C PHE A 317 4.58 20.01 14.11
N SER A 318 5.34 19.83 13.02
CA SER A 318 6.46 20.69 12.67
C SER A 318 6.34 21.18 11.24
N ASN A 319 6.54 22.49 11.05
CA ASN A 319 6.35 23.23 9.82
C ASN A 319 7.61 24.01 9.47
N VAL A 320 8.14 23.81 8.27
CA VAL A 320 9.42 24.40 7.89
C VAL A 320 9.37 24.96 6.48
N LYS A 321 9.68 26.25 6.34
CA LYS A 321 9.77 27.01 5.07
C LYS A 321 8.46 27.02 4.26
N ASN A 322 7.32 27.19 4.93
CA ASN A 322 6.02 27.14 4.29
C ASN A 322 4.97 28.00 5.02
N VAL A 323 3.80 28.11 4.40
CA VAL A 323 2.60 28.71 5.00
C VAL A 323 1.76 27.60 5.62
N ILE A 324 1.20 27.85 6.80
CA ILE A 324 0.19 26.99 7.40
C ILE A 324 -1.06 27.72 7.85
N ASP A 325 -2.23 27.15 7.55
CA ASP A 325 -3.52 27.47 8.18
C ASP A 325 -3.91 26.37 9.17
N ILE A 326 -4.08 26.72 10.45
CA ILE A 326 -4.57 25.82 11.49
C ILE A 326 -5.84 26.39 12.11
N SER A 327 -6.93 25.64 12.05
CA SER A 327 -8.19 26.05 12.67
C SER A 327 -8.98 24.92 13.32
N ASP A 328 -9.80 25.29 14.30
CA ASP A 328 -10.73 24.37 15.00
C ASP A 328 -10.07 23.10 15.56
N SER A 329 -8.79 23.14 15.94
CA SER A 329 -8.00 21.94 16.25
C SER A 329 -7.50 21.89 17.69
N GLU A 330 -7.33 20.68 18.23
CA GLU A 330 -6.95 20.43 19.62
C GLU A 330 -5.60 19.73 19.73
N PHE A 331 -4.75 20.19 20.65
CA PHE A 331 -3.42 19.63 20.93
C PHE A 331 -3.27 19.30 22.41
N ILE A 332 -3.20 18.00 22.72
CA ILE A 332 -3.28 17.47 24.07
C ILE A 332 -2.06 16.59 24.39
N ASP A 333 -1.36 16.87 25.49
CA ASP A 333 -0.26 16.04 26.03
C ASP A 333 0.86 15.73 25.03
N ASN A 334 1.10 16.63 24.07
CA ASN A 334 2.19 16.45 23.11
C ASN A 334 3.54 16.85 23.72
N LEU A 335 4.60 16.13 23.36
CA LEU A 335 5.92 16.26 23.96
C LEU A 335 7.00 16.49 22.91
N ALA A 336 7.63 17.66 22.95
CA ALA A 336 8.90 17.91 22.30
C ALA A 336 10.05 17.78 23.32
N ASN A 337 11.18 17.19 22.93
CA ASN A 337 12.37 17.15 23.79
C ASN A 337 13.10 18.51 23.81
N GLU A 338 13.02 19.29 22.72
CA GLU A 338 13.73 20.56 22.55
C GLU A 338 12.79 21.77 22.52
N SER A 339 11.86 21.86 21.57
CA SER A 339 10.96 23.04 21.42
C SER A 339 9.68 22.74 20.64
N GLY A 340 8.62 23.49 20.92
CA GLY A 340 7.32 23.35 20.25
C GLY A 340 6.63 22.08 20.71
N GLY A 341 6.22 22.02 21.97
CA GLY A 341 5.62 20.83 22.56
C GLY A 341 4.40 20.31 21.80
N ALA A 342 3.56 21.19 21.25
CA ALA A 342 2.60 20.81 20.21
C ALA A 342 3.10 21.17 18.81
N ILE A 343 3.39 22.46 18.58
CA ILE A 343 3.67 23.00 17.24
C ILE A 343 5.07 23.65 17.22
N TYR A 344 5.86 23.31 16.20
CA TYR A 344 7.12 23.97 15.90
C TYR A 344 7.06 24.60 14.50
N LEU A 345 7.38 25.89 14.40
CA LEU A 345 7.44 26.66 13.16
C LEU A 345 8.86 27.18 12.94
N GLU A 346 9.45 26.91 11.78
CA GLU A 346 10.71 27.53 11.36
C GLU A 346 10.58 28.17 9.98
N LYS A 347 10.94 29.46 9.87
CA LYS A 347 10.86 30.22 8.60
C LYS A 347 9.50 30.08 7.90
N SER A 348 8.43 30.08 8.69
CA SER A 348 7.08 29.77 8.23
C SER A 348 6.12 30.89 8.61
N ASP A 349 5.09 31.12 7.78
CA ASP A 349 3.98 31.99 8.12
C ASP A 349 2.82 31.12 8.64
N CYS A 350 2.12 31.57 9.68
CA CYS A 350 1.04 30.80 10.31
C CYS A 350 -0.20 31.66 10.51
N GLU A 351 -1.33 31.19 9.98
CA GLU A 351 -2.66 31.66 10.31
C GLU A 351 -3.32 30.65 11.24
N ALA A 352 -3.59 31.07 12.49
CA ALA A 352 -4.13 30.19 13.52
C ALA A 352 -5.40 30.77 14.15
N SER A 353 -6.46 29.97 14.23
CA SER A 353 -7.72 30.37 14.88
C SER A 353 -8.39 29.20 15.61
N ASP A 354 -9.11 29.49 16.69
CA ASP A 354 -9.91 28.50 17.43
C ASP A 354 -9.15 27.21 17.82
N LEU A 355 -7.92 27.39 18.32
CA LEU A 355 -7.07 26.28 18.79
C LEU A 355 -7.18 26.06 20.30
N ALA A 356 -7.21 24.79 20.72
CA ALA A 356 -7.15 24.41 22.13
C ALA A 356 -5.86 23.65 22.43
N PHE A 357 -5.19 24.04 23.52
CA PHE A 357 -3.97 23.40 23.99
C PHE A 357 -4.11 22.96 25.45
N SER A 358 -3.64 21.75 25.76
CA SER A 358 -3.57 21.27 27.14
C SER A 358 -2.41 20.30 27.35
N GLU A 359 -1.65 20.51 28.43
CA GLU A 359 -0.61 19.59 28.91
C GLU A 359 0.58 19.34 27.95
N ASN A 360 0.73 20.15 26.90
CA ASN A 360 1.89 20.04 26.01
C ASN A 360 3.18 20.53 26.69
N LYS A 361 4.32 19.94 26.32
CA LYS A 361 5.64 20.24 26.90
C LYS A 361 6.72 20.30 25.82
N PRO A 362 7.70 21.22 25.91
CA PRO A 362 7.92 22.15 27.01
C PRO A 362 7.00 23.39 26.96
N ASP A 363 6.48 23.71 25.79
CA ASP A 363 5.60 24.82 25.44
C ASP A 363 4.53 24.36 24.44
N ASP A 364 3.49 25.14 24.20
CA ASP A 364 2.49 24.77 23.20
C ASP A 364 3.02 25.01 21.78
N VAL A 365 3.53 26.21 21.51
CA VAL A 365 3.97 26.65 20.18
C VAL A 365 5.32 27.34 20.26
N PHE A 366 6.23 26.98 19.37
CA PHE A 366 7.53 27.63 19.19
C PHE A 366 7.71 28.13 17.75
N GLU A 367 8.25 29.33 17.58
CA GLU A 367 8.48 29.96 16.27
C GLU A 367 9.90 30.53 16.16
N LYS A 368 10.57 30.30 15.03
CA LYS A 368 11.98 30.68 14.79
C LYS A 368 12.28 31.22 13.40
#